data_AF-A0A7Y9JQX1-F1
#
_entry.id   AF-A0A7Y9JQX1-F1
#
_cell.length_a   1.000
_cell.length_b   1.000
_cell.length_c   1.000
_cell.angle_alpha   90.00
_cell.angle_beta   90.00
_cell.angle_gamma   90.00
#
_symmetry.space_group_name_H-M   'P 1'
#
loop_
_entity.id
_entity.type
_entity.pdbx_description
1 polymer ?
#
loop_
_entity_poly.entity_id
_entity_poly.type
_entity_poly.pdbx_seq_one_letter_code
_entity_poly.pdbx_strand_id
1 'polypeptide(L)'
;MRHPEKVPRDQGAALVLTLFATTLVMIVGTTILSITVNDLRSARLSRDSAAALDSAEAGVAQLAAHVRTYGISSLGCGPTECTGYAAEAAPVSVALEGGRRYEIWVEPVAPLPTHNPGVYLVHSTGRAGDGVRELEVEITVGTQPIGLPLAIFARSVDGGGDATVTRESIISTGCVFSRRQIKTEGVDVAFGIDAAVHSAQYVSTSNGNNRSCGPTSGAVHRNGACNTEFPWDQSVQGGSLAGRAGCAPAHAVEAYYGTKEYDGDADPDVVGSKVKNEASLRRLFGIPDQPFTDAQLDNLRAMAEETGTYFDRAGYTPSEIPARSDDQPHLVVFFDLEGRPANERLVDLKDVNGWARPASPACPEQSLLVVVVGGDVRLNGNQAMVANIVLTSPAPYGHVFKANGTADLIGTIYADSVDLTGTVDISLDDCFLQNLSPGLIDTTLVTSDYREVDRTDRP
;
A
#
# COMPACT_ATOMS: atom_id res chain seq x y z
N MET A 1 -86.98 41.05 -69.19
CA MET A 1 -85.70 40.38 -68.90
C MET A 1 -85.40 40.58 -67.42
N ARG A 2 -85.52 39.53 -66.60
CA ARG A 2 -85.15 39.55 -65.17
C ARG A 2 -83.83 38.79 -65.02
N HIS A 3 -82.82 39.44 -64.45
CA HIS A 3 -81.59 38.77 -64.00
C HIS A 3 -81.86 38.01 -62.69
N PRO A 4 -81.29 36.80 -62.49
CA PRO A 4 -81.33 36.12 -61.21
C PRO A 4 -80.30 36.75 -60.25
N GLU A 5 -80.76 36.97 -59.03
CA GLU A 5 -79.97 37.47 -57.89
C GLU A 5 -79.01 36.36 -57.41
N LYS A 6 -77.71 36.69 -57.27
CA LYS A 6 -76.68 35.76 -56.77
C LYS A 6 -76.83 35.60 -55.26
N VAL A 7 -77.06 34.37 -54.80
CA VAL A 7 -76.93 33.99 -53.39
C VAL A 7 -75.45 34.17 -52.95
N PRO A 8 -75.17 34.81 -51.80
CA PRO A 8 -73.80 35.03 -51.35
C PRO A 8 -73.14 33.70 -50.89
N ARG A 9 -71.98 33.39 -51.47
CA ARG A 9 -71.18 32.17 -51.25
C ARG A 9 -70.30 32.20 -49.98
N ASP A 10 -70.36 33.28 -49.20
CA ASP A 10 -69.34 33.57 -48.16
C ASP A 10 -69.59 32.89 -46.81
N GLN A 11 -70.78 32.33 -46.56
CA GLN A 11 -71.07 31.64 -45.29
C GLN A 11 -70.34 30.30 -45.13
N GLY A 12 -69.95 29.64 -46.24
CA GLY A 12 -69.14 28.41 -46.18
C GLY A 12 -67.65 28.68 -45.97
N ALA A 13 -67.13 29.81 -46.48
CA ALA A 13 -65.72 30.14 -46.40
C ALA A 13 -65.28 30.53 -44.98
N ALA A 14 -66.13 31.28 -44.25
CA ALA A 14 -65.86 31.65 -42.87
C ALA A 14 -65.75 30.44 -41.94
N LEU A 15 -66.62 29.44 -42.11
CA LEU A 15 -66.65 28.23 -41.29
C LEU A 15 -65.41 27.34 -41.56
N VAL A 16 -65.00 27.22 -42.82
CA VAL A 16 -63.76 26.52 -43.21
C VAL A 16 -62.53 27.22 -42.64
N LEU A 17 -62.49 28.55 -42.65
CA LEU A 17 -61.36 29.34 -42.16
C LEU A 17 -61.23 29.27 -40.63
N THR A 18 -62.35 29.31 -39.91
CA THR A 18 -62.35 29.06 -38.45
C THR A 18 -61.94 27.63 -38.11
N LEU A 19 -62.41 26.65 -38.88
CA LEU A 19 -62.02 25.26 -38.69
C LEU A 19 -60.50 25.14 -38.87
N PHE A 20 -59.96 25.61 -40.00
CA PHE A 20 -58.53 25.60 -40.29
C PHE A 20 -57.70 26.30 -39.21
N ALA A 21 -58.13 27.47 -38.74
CA ALA A 21 -57.46 28.19 -37.67
C ALA A 21 -57.45 27.39 -36.36
N THR A 22 -58.59 26.77 -35.98
CA THR A 22 -58.64 25.92 -34.78
C THR A 22 -57.80 24.65 -34.91
N THR A 23 -57.76 24.01 -36.08
CA THR A 23 -56.91 22.83 -36.31
C THR A 23 -55.44 23.22 -36.25
N LEU A 24 -55.05 24.36 -36.85
CA LEU A 24 -53.68 24.85 -36.82
C LEU A 24 -53.24 25.15 -35.38
N VAL A 25 -54.09 25.81 -34.58
CA VAL A 25 -53.82 26.10 -33.17
C VAL A 25 -53.73 24.81 -32.35
N MET A 26 -54.56 23.81 -32.61
CA MET A 26 -54.42 22.50 -31.96
C MET A 26 -53.11 21.81 -32.34
N ILE A 27 -52.72 21.82 -33.62
CA ILE A 27 -51.47 21.20 -34.09
C ILE A 27 -50.25 21.92 -33.48
N VAL A 28 -50.23 23.25 -33.46
CA VAL A 28 -49.15 24.03 -32.83
C VAL A 28 -49.14 23.83 -31.31
N GLY A 29 -50.31 23.83 -30.66
CA GLY A 29 -50.42 23.60 -29.21
C GLY A 29 -49.95 22.20 -28.79
N THR A 30 -50.34 21.16 -29.54
CA THR A 30 -49.92 19.77 -29.29
C THR A 30 -48.42 19.58 -29.54
N THR A 31 -47.86 20.16 -30.61
CA THR A 31 -46.42 20.08 -30.89
C THR A 31 -45.57 20.77 -29.81
N ILE A 32 -45.93 21.98 -29.37
CA ILE A 32 -45.22 22.68 -28.28
C ILE A 32 -45.27 21.88 -26.98
N LEU A 33 -46.43 21.31 -26.65
CA LEU A 33 -46.61 20.53 -25.43
C LEU A 33 -45.83 19.21 -25.49
N SER A 34 -45.81 18.53 -26.64
CA SER A 34 -44.98 17.34 -26.85
C SER A 34 -43.49 17.63 -26.74
N ILE A 35 -43.00 18.75 -27.30
CA ILE A 35 -41.59 19.16 -27.17
C ILE A 35 -41.28 19.45 -25.70
N THR A 36 -42.12 20.23 -25.02
CA THR A 36 -41.91 20.58 -23.59
C THR A 36 -41.88 19.33 -22.69
N VAL A 37 -42.78 18.37 -22.93
CA VAL A 37 -42.80 17.10 -22.19
C VAL A 37 -41.55 16.27 -22.48
N ASN A 38 -41.11 16.23 -23.74
CA ASN A 38 -39.88 15.53 -24.12
C ASN A 38 -38.64 16.18 -23.51
N ASP A 39 -38.56 17.51 -23.50
CA ASP A 39 -37.45 18.26 -22.90
C ASP A 39 -37.41 18.08 -21.38
N LEU A 40 -38.55 18.15 -20.70
CA LEU A 40 -38.64 17.88 -19.26
C LEU A 40 -38.25 16.43 -18.93
N ARG A 41 -38.67 15.48 -19.75
CA ARG A 41 -38.29 14.07 -19.60
C ARG A 41 -36.79 13.88 -19.83
N SER A 42 -36.23 14.49 -20.87
CA SER A 42 -34.80 14.44 -21.18
C SER A 42 -33.97 15.07 -20.05
N ALA A 43 -34.38 16.24 -19.55
CA ALA A 43 -33.72 16.92 -18.43
C ALA A 43 -33.84 16.15 -17.10
N ARG A 44 -34.93 15.38 -16.91
CA ARG A 44 -35.05 14.48 -15.76
C ARG A 44 -34.12 13.27 -15.89
N LEU A 45 -34.14 12.60 -17.05
CA LEU A 45 -33.25 11.47 -17.33
C LEU A 45 -31.76 11.87 -17.21
N SER A 46 -31.40 13.06 -17.67
CA SER A 46 -30.04 13.58 -17.53
C SER A 46 -29.65 13.82 -16.07
N ARG A 47 -30.54 14.37 -15.24
CA ARG A 47 -30.30 14.55 -13.81
C ARG A 47 -30.22 13.23 -13.05
N ASP A 48 -31.14 12.31 -13.31
CA ASP A 48 -31.16 10.99 -12.71
C ASP A 48 -29.90 10.19 -13.10
N SER A 49 -29.44 10.34 -14.35
CA SER A 49 -28.21 9.74 -14.86
C SER A 49 -26.94 10.29 -14.20
N ALA A 50 -26.83 11.61 -14.04
CA ALA A 50 -25.71 12.23 -13.34
C ALA A 50 -25.68 11.83 -11.85
N ALA A 51 -26.84 11.86 -11.18
CA ALA A 51 -26.94 11.44 -9.79
C ALA A 51 -26.65 9.94 -9.58
N ALA A 52 -26.94 9.10 -10.58
CA ALA A 52 -26.58 7.69 -10.57
C ALA A 52 -25.06 7.51 -10.74
N LEU A 53 -24.39 8.32 -11.56
CA LEU A 53 -22.93 8.33 -11.67
C LEU A 53 -22.28 8.73 -10.34
N ASP A 54 -22.71 9.83 -9.73
CA ASP A 54 -22.22 10.27 -8.41
C ASP A 54 -22.38 9.18 -7.34
N SER A 55 -23.48 8.42 -7.41
CA SER A 55 -23.72 7.31 -6.49
C SER A 55 -22.75 6.15 -6.72
N ALA A 56 -22.43 5.83 -7.97
CA ALA A 56 -21.44 4.79 -8.30
C ALA A 56 -20.02 5.21 -7.85
N GLU A 57 -19.64 6.47 -8.05
CA GLU A 57 -18.36 7.01 -7.56
C GLU A 57 -18.24 6.96 -6.04
N ALA A 58 -19.34 7.24 -5.32
CA ALA A 58 -19.39 7.09 -3.87
C ALA A 58 -19.11 5.64 -3.43
N GLY A 59 -19.53 4.64 -4.21
CA GLY A 59 -19.20 3.25 -3.97
C GLY A 59 -17.70 2.97 -4.06
N VAL A 60 -17.05 3.44 -5.13
CA VAL A 60 -15.59 3.30 -5.32
C VAL A 60 -14.81 3.99 -4.20
N ALA A 61 -15.23 5.20 -3.82
CA ALA A 61 -14.62 5.94 -2.71
C ALA A 61 -14.78 5.20 -1.36
N GLN A 62 -15.94 4.60 -1.11
CA GLN A 62 -16.17 3.81 0.09
C GLN A 62 -15.26 2.58 0.14
N LEU A 63 -15.06 1.88 -0.99
CA LEU A 63 -14.13 0.76 -1.03
C LEU A 63 -12.69 1.21 -0.78
N ALA A 64 -12.25 2.31 -1.39
CA ALA A 64 -10.93 2.87 -1.12
C ALA A 64 -10.75 3.18 0.38
N ALA A 65 -11.78 3.76 1.03
CA ALA A 65 -11.79 3.97 2.48
C ALA A 65 -11.77 2.64 3.27
N HIS A 66 -12.51 1.63 2.81
CA HIS A 66 -12.50 0.31 3.42
C HIS A 66 -11.10 -0.33 3.38
N VAL A 67 -10.45 -0.35 2.21
CA VAL A 67 -9.08 -0.87 2.06
C VAL A 67 -8.08 -0.10 2.91
N ARG A 68 -8.25 1.21 3.04
CA ARG A 68 -7.44 2.05 3.96
C ARG A 68 -7.67 1.76 5.44
N THR A 69 -8.79 1.14 5.80
CA THR A 69 -9.14 0.86 7.20
C THR A 69 -8.88 -0.60 7.57
N TYR A 70 -9.23 -1.52 6.68
CA TYR A 70 -9.25 -2.98 6.90
C TYR A 70 -8.25 -3.73 6.01
N GLY A 71 -7.46 -3.04 5.19
CA GLY A 71 -6.44 -3.67 4.37
C GLY A 71 -6.99 -4.45 3.17
N ILE A 72 -6.08 -5.08 2.41
CA ILE A 72 -6.41 -5.85 1.20
C ILE A 72 -6.83 -7.29 1.48
N SER A 73 -6.54 -7.82 2.67
CA SER A 73 -6.98 -9.13 3.14
C SER A 73 -8.51 -9.25 3.12
N SER A 74 -9.20 -8.14 3.42
CA SER A 74 -10.64 -7.99 3.27
C SER A 74 -11.17 -8.21 1.84
N LEU A 75 -10.32 -8.15 0.81
CA LEU A 75 -10.71 -8.23 -0.61
C LEU A 75 -10.61 -9.63 -1.23
N GLY A 76 -10.29 -10.68 -0.45
CA GLY A 76 -9.97 -12.03 -0.94
C GLY A 76 -11.13 -12.86 -1.54
N CYS A 77 -11.91 -12.31 -2.46
CA CYS A 77 -13.17 -12.88 -2.95
C CYS A 77 -13.10 -13.47 -4.36
N GLY A 78 -13.34 -14.78 -4.51
CA GLY A 78 -13.70 -15.35 -5.82
C GLY A 78 -15.18 -15.12 -6.17
N PRO A 79 -15.62 -15.39 -7.42
CA PRO A 79 -16.95 -15.00 -7.91
C PRO A 79 -18.16 -15.72 -7.29
N THR A 80 -17.98 -16.80 -6.50
CA THR A 80 -19.12 -17.64 -6.08
C THR A 80 -19.34 -17.81 -4.56
N GLU A 81 -18.34 -17.60 -3.69
CA GLU A 81 -18.52 -17.66 -2.22
C GLU A 81 -17.51 -16.76 -1.52
N CYS A 82 -17.94 -15.95 -0.53
CA CYS A 82 -17.07 -14.97 0.12
C CYS A 82 -17.16 -14.91 1.64
N THR A 83 -15.99 -14.68 2.24
CA THR A 83 -15.76 -14.15 3.60
C THR A 83 -15.13 -12.74 3.57
N GLY A 84 -15.01 -12.10 2.38
CA GLY A 84 -14.47 -10.74 2.19
C GLY A 84 -15.54 -9.64 1.97
N TYR A 85 -15.11 -8.43 1.58
CA TYR A 85 -15.93 -7.19 1.53
C TYR A 85 -17.22 -7.33 0.71
N ALA A 86 -17.16 -7.88 -0.51
CA ALA A 86 -18.34 -8.11 -1.35
C ALA A 86 -18.02 -9.03 -2.55
N ALA A 87 -18.93 -9.96 -2.87
CA ALA A 87 -18.89 -10.80 -4.07
C ALA A 87 -19.94 -10.34 -5.09
N GLU A 88 -19.80 -10.71 -6.37
CA GLU A 88 -20.81 -10.41 -7.40
C GLU A 88 -22.20 -10.94 -7.01
N ALA A 89 -22.26 -12.15 -6.43
CA ALA A 89 -23.51 -12.77 -5.99
C ALA A 89 -24.14 -12.10 -4.75
N ALA A 90 -23.37 -11.31 -4.00
CA ALA A 90 -23.78 -10.64 -2.77
C ALA A 90 -23.05 -9.30 -2.63
N PRO A 91 -23.38 -8.29 -3.46
CA PRO A 91 -22.71 -7.00 -3.43
C PRO A 91 -23.09 -6.23 -2.17
N VAL A 92 -22.17 -5.41 -1.66
CA VAL A 92 -22.48 -4.45 -0.59
C VAL A 92 -23.38 -3.38 -1.17
N SER A 93 -24.57 -3.22 -0.58
CA SER A 93 -25.54 -2.20 -0.97
C SER A 93 -25.73 -1.17 0.13
N VAL A 94 -25.57 0.10 -0.22
CA VAL A 94 -25.71 1.22 0.71
C VAL A 94 -26.69 2.24 0.14
N ALA A 95 -27.65 2.65 0.97
CA ALA A 95 -28.60 3.70 0.65
C ALA A 95 -27.99 5.08 0.92
N LEU A 96 -28.17 6.00 -0.01
CA LEU A 96 -27.79 7.39 0.08
C LEU A 96 -29.04 8.27 0.23
N GLU A 97 -28.84 9.52 0.65
CA GLU A 97 -29.94 10.48 0.72
C GLU A 97 -30.63 10.69 -0.63
N GLY A 98 -31.94 10.96 -0.59
CA GLY A 98 -32.75 11.21 -1.78
C GLY A 98 -33.18 9.95 -2.54
N GLY A 99 -33.17 8.78 -1.89
CA GLY A 99 -33.57 7.50 -2.50
C GLY A 99 -32.55 6.96 -3.50
N ARG A 100 -31.33 7.49 -3.46
CA ARG A 100 -30.18 7.02 -4.22
C ARG A 100 -29.56 5.81 -3.53
N ARG A 101 -28.84 4.96 -4.28
CA ARG A 101 -28.07 3.86 -3.70
C ARG A 101 -26.91 3.47 -4.60
N TYR A 102 -25.93 2.79 -4.02
CA TYR A 102 -24.93 2.07 -4.78
C TYR A 102 -24.88 0.60 -4.37
N GLU A 103 -24.37 -0.22 -5.28
CA GLU A 103 -24.02 -1.62 -5.09
C GLU A 103 -22.57 -1.78 -5.52
N ILE A 104 -21.74 -2.45 -4.72
CA ILE A 104 -20.32 -2.64 -5.01
C ILE A 104 -19.86 -4.06 -4.75
N TRP A 105 -18.99 -4.57 -5.61
CA TRP A 105 -18.26 -5.82 -5.42
C TRP A 105 -16.86 -5.74 -6.06
N VAL A 106 -15.99 -6.68 -5.68
CA VAL A 106 -14.57 -6.66 -6.08
C VAL A 106 -14.17 -8.01 -6.68
N GLU A 107 -13.45 -7.97 -7.79
CA GLU A 107 -12.82 -9.11 -8.44
C GLU A 107 -11.28 -9.07 -8.26
N PRO A 108 -10.66 -10.07 -7.62
CA PRO A 108 -9.20 -10.20 -7.58
C PRO A 108 -8.68 -10.70 -8.93
N VAL A 109 -8.07 -9.82 -9.73
CA VAL A 109 -7.51 -10.15 -11.05
C VAL A 109 -6.11 -10.75 -10.91
N ALA A 110 -5.25 -10.07 -10.15
CA ALA A 110 -3.89 -10.49 -9.85
C ALA A 110 -3.59 -10.15 -8.39
N PRO A 111 -4.16 -10.89 -7.41
CA PRO A 111 -4.05 -10.51 -6.01
C PRO A 111 -2.64 -10.72 -5.45
N LEU A 112 -2.34 -9.94 -4.40
CA LEU A 112 -1.21 -10.18 -3.50
C LEU A 112 -1.39 -11.50 -2.71
N PRO A 113 -0.29 -12.14 -2.25
CA PRO A 113 1.11 -11.71 -2.38
C PRO A 113 1.75 -12.17 -3.70
N THR A 114 1.06 -13.00 -4.48
CA THR A 114 1.60 -13.62 -5.70
C THR A 114 1.98 -12.60 -6.77
N HIS A 115 1.28 -11.45 -6.80
CA HIS A 115 1.53 -10.37 -7.74
C HIS A 115 1.80 -9.08 -6.97
N ASN A 116 2.92 -8.43 -7.27
CA ASN A 116 3.29 -7.13 -6.74
C ASN A 116 3.63 -6.19 -7.92
N PRO A 117 2.81 -5.16 -8.20
CA PRO A 117 1.61 -4.79 -7.46
C PRO A 117 0.44 -5.77 -7.66
N GLY A 118 -0.44 -5.85 -6.67
CA GLY A 118 -1.70 -6.57 -6.76
C GLY A 118 -2.75 -5.74 -7.51
N VAL A 119 -3.60 -6.40 -8.29
CA VAL A 119 -4.64 -5.75 -9.12
C VAL A 119 -6.01 -6.32 -8.77
N TYR A 120 -6.95 -5.41 -8.50
CA TYR A 120 -8.33 -5.70 -8.12
C TYR A 120 -9.28 -4.86 -8.98
N LEU A 121 -10.28 -5.49 -9.60
CA LEU A 121 -11.29 -4.81 -10.39
C LEU A 121 -12.51 -4.51 -9.53
N VAL A 122 -12.96 -3.27 -9.55
CA VAL A 122 -14.08 -2.79 -8.72
C VAL A 122 -15.25 -2.52 -9.62
N HIS A 123 -16.36 -3.17 -9.32
CA HIS A 123 -17.62 -2.95 -10.02
C HIS A 123 -18.56 -2.19 -9.10
N SER A 124 -18.95 -0.98 -9.50
CA SER A 124 -19.91 -0.17 -8.76
C SER A 124 -21.10 0.20 -9.61
N THR A 125 -22.30 -0.12 -9.14
CA THR A 125 -23.57 0.25 -9.77
C THR A 125 -24.27 1.31 -8.94
N GLY A 126 -24.39 2.52 -9.47
CA GLY A 126 -25.14 3.61 -8.86
C GLY A 126 -26.56 3.71 -9.43
N ARG A 127 -27.52 4.02 -8.56
CA ARG A 127 -28.94 4.16 -8.92
C ARG A 127 -29.53 5.43 -8.33
N ALA A 128 -30.23 6.20 -9.15
CA ALA A 128 -30.95 7.41 -8.74
C ALA A 128 -32.20 7.60 -9.62
N GLY A 129 -33.39 7.51 -9.03
CA GLY A 129 -34.64 7.56 -9.80
C GLY A 129 -34.69 6.43 -10.84
N ASP A 130 -34.87 6.79 -12.11
CA ASP A 130 -34.81 5.85 -13.24
C ASP A 130 -33.40 5.67 -13.81
N GLY A 131 -32.42 6.45 -13.32
CA GLY A 131 -31.02 6.40 -13.73
C GLY A 131 -30.28 5.23 -13.09
N VAL A 132 -29.51 4.51 -13.91
CA VAL A 132 -28.58 3.47 -13.47
C VAL A 132 -27.28 3.67 -14.21
N ARG A 133 -26.15 3.67 -13.48
CA ARG A 133 -24.80 3.78 -14.03
C ARG A 133 -23.93 2.68 -13.45
N GLU A 134 -23.14 2.05 -14.30
CA GLU A 134 -22.19 0.99 -13.92
C GLU A 134 -20.78 1.48 -14.22
N LEU A 135 -19.93 1.40 -13.21
CA LEU A 135 -18.52 1.73 -13.26
C LEU A 135 -17.70 0.49 -13.03
N GLU A 136 -16.65 0.37 -13.81
CA GLU A 136 -15.56 -0.56 -13.63
C GLU A 136 -14.29 0.27 -13.40
N VAL A 137 -13.63 0.04 -12.27
CA VAL A 137 -12.43 0.77 -11.87
C VAL A 137 -11.37 -0.23 -11.45
N GLU A 138 -10.19 -0.14 -12.03
CA GLU A 138 -9.05 -0.92 -11.58
C GLU A 138 -8.45 -0.25 -10.34
N ILE A 139 -8.27 -1.02 -9.28
CA ILE A 139 -7.49 -0.65 -8.12
C ILE A 139 -6.21 -1.46 -8.14
N THR A 140 -5.09 -0.76 -8.31
CA THR A 140 -3.76 -1.33 -8.11
C THR A 140 -3.33 -1.05 -6.67
N VAL A 141 -2.96 -2.11 -5.95
CA VAL A 141 -2.36 -2.04 -4.61
C VAL A 141 -0.97 -2.66 -4.67
N GLY A 142 0.05 -1.81 -4.64
CA GLY A 142 1.45 -2.24 -4.65
C GLY A 142 2.01 -2.55 -3.28
N THR A 143 2.88 -3.57 -3.21
CA THR A 143 3.89 -3.65 -2.13
C THR A 143 5.22 -3.01 -2.53
N GLN A 144 5.33 -2.49 -3.76
CA GLN A 144 6.40 -1.59 -4.15
C GLN A 144 5.94 -0.50 -5.11
N PRO A 145 6.40 0.76 -4.91
CA PRO A 145 7.02 1.24 -3.67
C PRO A 145 5.93 1.52 -2.62
N ILE A 146 5.87 0.80 -1.48
CA ILE A 146 5.04 1.17 -0.29
C ILE A 146 5.56 2.47 0.38
N GLY A 147 6.56 3.12 -0.20
CA GLY A 147 7.37 4.10 0.50
C GLY A 147 8.21 3.50 1.63
N LEU A 148 8.17 2.17 1.85
CA LEU A 148 8.99 1.48 2.83
C LEU A 148 9.58 0.19 2.25
N PRO A 149 10.86 -0.11 2.53
CA PRO A 149 11.44 -1.41 2.23
C PRO A 149 10.74 -2.48 3.07
N LEU A 150 10.29 -3.56 2.42
CA LEU A 150 9.83 -4.76 3.09
C LEU A 150 11.00 -5.62 3.55
N ALA A 151 11.86 -5.00 4.38
CA ALA A 151 13.11 -5.54 4.87
C ALA A 151 13.55 -4.76 6.12
N ILE A 152 14.63 -5.20 6.75
CA ILE A 152 15.35 -4.37 7.74
C ILE A 152 16.15 -3.32 6.98
N PHE A 153 15.75 -2.06 7.08
CA PHE A 153 16.46 -0.93 6.51
C PHE A 153 17.08 -0.03 7.58
N ALA A 154 18.35 0.31 7.40
CA ALA A 154 19.04 1.28 8.23
C ALA A 154 20.13 2.04 7.44
N ARG A 155 20.58 3.21 7.92
CA ARG A 155 21.85 3.77 7.43
C ARG A 155 23.07 3.06 7.99
N SER A 156 22.98 2.52 9.20
CA SER A 156 24.03 1.66 9.75
C SER A 156 23.45 0.48 10.52
N VAL A 157 24.09 -0.67 10.38
CA VAL A 157 23.70 -1.89 11.09
C VAL A 157 24.89 -2.41 11.87
N ASP A 158 24.69 -2.59 13.17
CA ASP A 158 25.67 -3.19 14.06
C ASP A 158 25.23 -4.61 14.43
N GLY A 159 26.01 -5.60 14.04
CA GLY A 159 25.95 -6.93 14.64
C GLY A 159 26.75 -7.00 15.95
N GLY A 160 26.61 -8.10 16.68
CA GLY A 160 27.40 -8.31 17.90
C GLY A 160 26.97 -9.45 18.81
N GLY A 161 26.04 -10.30 18.38
CA GLY A 161 25.60 -11.49 19.12
C GLY A 161 25.10 -12.60 18.21
N ASP A 162 24.02 -13.28 18.59
CA ASP A 162 23.42 -14.36 17.80
C ASP A 162 22.11 -13.88 17.16
N ALA A 163 22.21 -12.89 16.27
CA ALA A 163 21.05 -12.38 15.54
C ALA A 163 20.69 -13.33 14.40
N THR A 164 19.41 -13.66 14.26
CA THR A 164 18.87 -14.45 13.14
C THR A 164 17.87 -13.61 12.37
N VAL A 165 18.06 -13.50 11.07
CA VAL A 165 17.12 -12.88 10.13
C VAL A 165 16.70 -13.94 9.12
N THR A 166 15.41 -14.29 9.11
CA THR A 166 14.88 -15.41 8.33
C THR A 166 13.86 -14.93 7.29
N ARG A 167 14.07 -15.29 6.02
CA ARG A 167 13.22 -14.91 4.88
C ARG A 167 13.05 -13.40 4.71
N GLU A 168 14.05 -12.64 5.13
CA GLU A 168 14.12 -11.19 5.04
C GLU A 168 15.57 -10.77 4.84
N SER A 169 15.80 -9.73 4.05
CA SER A 169 17.11 -9.15 3.79
C SER A 169 17.35 -7.93 4.64
N ILE A 170 18.63 -7.62 4.89
CA ILE A 170 19.03 -6.36 5.50
C ILE A 170 19.54 -5.44 4.39
N ILE A 171 18.99 -4.24 4.33
CA ILE A 171 19.37 -3.22 3.36
C ILE A 171 19.95 -2.02 4.10
N SER A 172 21.15 -1.60 3.75
CA SER A 172 21.85 -0.53 4.44
C SER A 172 22.48 0.50 3.51
N THR A 173 22.23 1.78 3.73
CA THR A 173 22.94 2.82 2.94
C THR A 173 24.36 3.08 3.43
N GLY A 174 24.75 2.50 4.57
CA GLY A 174 26.05 2.67 5.19
C GLY A 174 26.65 1.37 5.72
N CYS A 175 27.46 1.48 6.76
CA CYS A 175 28.26 0.39 7.29
C CYS A 175 27.38 -0.72 7.88
N VAL A 176 27.65 -1.98 7.51
CA VAL A 176 27.17 -3.15 8.24
C VAL A 176 28.36 -3.81 8.93
N PHE A 177 28.41 -3.67 10.26
CA PHE A 177 29.51 -4.14 11.09
C PHE A 177 29.19 -5.50 11.73
N SER A 178 30.22 -6.31 12.02
CA SER A 178 30.06 -7.64 12.63
C SER A 178 29.08 -8.56 11.89
N ARG A 179 29.05 -8.50 10.54
CA ARG A 179 28.17 -9.30 9.66
C ARG A 179 28.15 -10.79 9.99
N ARG A 180 29.28 -11.36 10.41
CA ARG A 180 29.42 -12.79 10.76
C ARG A 180 28.57 -13.21 11.97
N GLN A 181 28.14 -12.24 12.78
CA GLN A 181 27.27 -12.42 13.95
C GLN A 181 25.78 -12.32 13.58
N ILE A 182 25.46 -12.06 12.31
CA ILE A 182 24.10 -12.01 11.81
C ILE A 182 23.92 -13.23 10.93
N LYS A 183 23.03 -14.13 11.31
CA LYS A 183 22.64 -15.30 10.52
C LYS A 183 21.51 -14.88 9.58
N THR A 184 21.68 -15.03 8.27
CA THR A 184 20.62 -14.78 7.28
C THR A 184 20.23 -16.11 6.63
N GLU A 185 18.94 -16.45 6.61
CA GLU A 185 18.46 -17.75 6.12
C GLU A 185 17.17 -17.65 5.31
N GLY A 186 17.00 -18.56 4.34
CA GLY A 186 15.79 -18.66 3.53
C GLY A 186 15.75 -17.70 2.35
N VAL A 187 14.61 -17.69 1.65
CA VAL A 187 14.33 -16.77 0.54
C VAL A 187 13.56 -15.59 1.11
N ASP A 188 14.06 -14.39 0.86
CA ASP A 188 13.36 -13.14 1.10
C ASP A 188 12.01 -13.15 0.37
N VAL A 189 10.92 -13.15 1.14
CA VAL A 189 9.58 -13.27 0.58
C VAL A 189 9.13 -12.03 -0.17
N ALA A 190 9.72 -10.87 0.10
CA ALA A 190 9.38 -9.61 -0.58
C ALA A 190 10.12 -9.47 -1.91
N PHE A 191 11.38 -9.89 -1.98
CA PHE A 191 12.22 -9.70 -3.17
C PHE A 191 12.45 -10.99 -3.99
N GLY A 192 12.11 -12.17 -3.45
CA GLY A 192 12.29 -13.45 -4.13
C GLY A 192 13.77 -13.84 -4.34
N ILE A 193 14.67 -13.30 -3.52
CA ILE A 193 16.11 -13.59 -3.53
C ILE A 193 16.52 -14.28 -2.23
N ASP A 194 17.67 -14.93 -2.19
CA ASP A 194 18.21 -15.44 -0.93
C ASP A 194 18.40 -14.30 0.08
N ALA A 195 17.96 -14.50 1.32
CA ALA A 195 18.09 -13.53 2.40
C ALA A 195 19.57 -13.20 2.64
N ALA A 196 19.91 -11.91 2.45
CA ALA A 196 21.29 -11.45 2.45
C ALA A 196 21.42 -10.02 2.99
N VAL A 197 22.66 -9.51 3.02
CA VAL A 197 22.94 -8.13 3.43
C VAL A 197 23.37 -7.30 2.23
N HIS A 198 22.62 -6.24 1.94
CA HIS A 198 22.85 -5.34 0.83
C HIS A 198 23.25 -3.97 1.35
N SER A 199 24.49 -3.55 1.08
CA SER A 199 24.99 -2.25 1.50
C SER A 199 25.45 -1.39 0.34
N ALA A 200 25.14 -0.09 0.39
CA ALA A 200 25.73 0.91 -0.50
C ALA A 200 27.19 1.26 -0.14
N GLN A 201 27.67 0.80 1.02
CA GLN A 201 29.02 0.98 1.51
C GLN A 201 29.66 -0.41 1.73
N TYR A 202 30.29 -0.62 2.88
CA TYR A 202 31.04 -1.82 3.20
C TYR A 202 30.23 -2.72 4.14
N VAL A 203 30.17 -4.01 3.83
CA VAL A 203 29.76 -5.07 4.75
C VAL A 203 31.03 -5.69 5.35
N SER A 204 31.14 -5.69 6.67
CA SER A 204 32.35 -6.08 7.40
C SER A 204 32.08 -7.26 8.33
N THR A 205 32.97 -8.24 8.28
CA THR A 205 33.04 -9.35 9.25
C THR A 205 33.87 -9.01 10.49
N SER A 206 34.43 -7.79 10.56
CA SER A 206 35.21 -7.32 11.71
C SER A 206 34.33 -7.24 12.96
N ASN A 207 34.91 -7.59 14.11
CA ASN A 207 34.27 -7.58 15.43
C ASN A 207 35.10 -6.82 16.48
N GLY A 208 35.97 -5.90 16.04
CA GLY A 208 36.75 -5.06 16.95
C GLY A 208 35.93 -3.98 17.67
N ASN A 209 36.54 -3.32 18.64
CA ASN A 209 35.86 -2.27 19.45
C ASN A 209 35.54 -1.00 18.65
N ASN A 210 36.18 -0.79 17.49
CA ASN A 210 35.91 0.34 16.61
C ASN A 210 34.89 -0.08 15.55
N ARG A 211 33.62 0.22 15.79
CA ARG A 211 32.45 -0.07 14.92
C ARG A 211 32.57 0.69 13.59
N SER A 212 33.49 0.23 12.75
CA SER A 212 33.88 0.90 11.52
C SER A 212 34.06 -0.11 10.42
N CYS A 213 33.43 0.18 9.28
CA CYS A 213 33.61 -0.56 8.06
C CYS A 213 34.61 0.17 7.16
N GLY A 214 35.34 -0.58 6.37
CA GLY A 214 36.26 -0.04 5.39
C GLY A 214 36.87 -1.15 4.54
N PRO A 215 37.58 -0.78 3.47
CA PRO A 215 38.09 -1.73 2.48
C PRO A 215 39.08 -2.75 3.08
N THR A 216 39.72 -2.40 4.19
CA THR A 216 40.70 -3.23 4.90
C THR A 216 40.17 -3.79 6.23
N SER A 217 39.01 -3.33 6.68
CA SER A 217 38.41 -3.72 7.97
C SER A 217 37.49 -4.93 7.76
N GLY A 218 38.04 -6.08 7.36
CA GLY A 218 37.26 -7.32 7.25
C GLY A 218 36.12 -7.29 6.22
N ALA A 219 36.23 -6.49 5.15
CA ALA A 219 35.23 -6.41 4.09
C ALA A 219 34.91 -7.81 3.51
N VAL A 220 33.62 -8.13 3.40
CA VAL A 220 33.09 -9.40 2.90
C VAL A 220 33.55 -9.64 1.47
N HIS A 221 33.35 -8.66 0.59
CA HIS A 221 33.90 -8.66 -0.77
C HIS A 221 35.15 -7.78 -0.83
N ARG A 222 36.13 -8.22 -1.62
CA ARG A 222 37.37 -7.48 -1.85
C ARG A 222 37.67 -7.43 -3.33
N ASN A 223 37.68 -6.23 -3.91
CA ASN A 223 37.98 -5.99 -5.32
C ASN A 223 37.15 -6.85 -6.28
N GLY A 224 35.86 -7.00 -5.97
CA GLY A 224 34.93 -7.78 -6.77
C GLY A 224 35.17 -9.27 -6.75
N ALA A 225 35.95 -9.82 -5.81
CA ALA A 225 36.03 -11.25 -5.56
C ALA A 225 34.77 -11.75 -4.84
N CYS A 226 34.28 -12.92 -5.25
CA CYS A 226 33.14 -13.52 -4.59
C CYS A 226 33.58 -14.15 -3.26
N ASN A 227 32.76 -13.95 -2.24
CA ASN A 227 32.87 -14.62 -0.97
C ASN A 227 31.84 -15.76 -0.92
N THR A 228 32.26 -17.01 -0.85
CA THR A 228 31.34 -18.16 -0.83
C THR A 228 30.63 -18.35 0.51
N GLU A 229 31.09 -17.71 1.59
CA GLU A 229 30.39 -17.69 2.88
C GLU A 229 29.20 -16.73 2.84
N PHE A 230 29.33 -15.64 2.07
CA PHE A 230 28.32 -14.61 1.88
C PHE A 230 28.18 -14.27 0.37
N PRO A 231 27.73 -15.23 -0.46
CA PRO A 231 27.74 -15.07 -1.91
C PRO A 231 26.77 -14.01 -2.42
N TRP A 232 25.74 -13.73 -1.64
CA TRP A 232 24.61 -12.87 -1.97
C TRP A 232 24.68 -11.48 -1.34
N ASP A 233 25.63 -11.27 -0.42
CA ASP A 233 25.82 -9.95 0.15
C ASP A 233 26.24 -8.96 -0.96
N GLN A 234 25.72 -7.74 -0.90
CA GLN A 234 26.08 -6.66 -1.82
C GLN A 234 26.84 -5.57 -1.07
N SER A 235 27.89 -5.04 -1.70
CA SER A 235 28.68 -3.94 -1.16
C SER A 235 29.40 -3.15 -2.26
N VAL A 236 29.94 -1.99 -1.91
CA VAL A 236 30.74 -1.15 -2.83
C VAL A 236 31.99 -1.87 -3.37
N GLN A 237 32.48 -2.90 -2.68
CA GLN A 237 33.63 -3.71 -3.11
C GLN A 237 33.25 -5.03 -3.77
N GLY A 238 31.97 -5.26 -4.00
CA GLY A 238 31.49 -6.44 -4.71
C GLY A 238 31.81 -6.42 -6.21
N GLY A 239 31.31 -7.41 -6.92
CA GLY A 239 31.54 -7.58 -8.35
C GLY A 239 30.72 -8.72 -8.95
N SER A 240 30.98 -9.01 -10.23
CA SER A 240 30.24 -10.02 -10.98
C SER A 240 30.28 -11.40 -10.29
N LEU A 241 29.10 -12.01 -10.20
CA LEU A 241 28.88 -13.37 -9.71
C LEU A 241 28.92 -14.41 -10.84
N ALA A 242 28.92 -13.96 -12.10
CA ALA A 242 28.86 -14.84 -13.27
C ALA A 242 30.08 -15.76 -13.37
N GLY A 243 29.83 -17.04 -13.66
CA GLY A 243 30.88 -18.04 -13.91
C GLY A 243 31.72 -18.44 -12.69
N ARG A 244 31.30 -18.09 -11.48
CA ARG A 244 32.04 -18.37 -10.24
C ARG A 244 31.36 -19.49 -9.44
N ALA A 245 32.03 -20.63 -9.35
CA ALA A 245 31.56 -21.78 -8.57
C ALA A 245 31.35 -21.38 -7.09
N GLY A 246 30.19 -21.75 -6.51
CA GLY A 246 29.81 -21.37 -5.14
C GLY A 246 29.20 -19.97 -5.00
N CYS A 247 29.10 -19.23 -6.11
CA CYS A 247 28.50 -17.89 -6.18
C CYS A 247 27.51 -17.75 -7.34
N ALA A 248 27.32 -18.84 -8.09
CA ALA A 248 26.32 -18.94 -9.14
C ALA A 248 24.97 -19.27 -8.49
N PRO A 249 23.91 -18.53 -8.83
CA PRO A 249 22.64 -18.61 -8.14
C PRO A 249 21.83 -19.88 -8.37
N ALA A 250 21.16 -20.34 -7.31
CA ALA A 250 19.94 -21.12 -7.41
C ALA A 250 18.71 -20.19 -7.62
N HIS A 251 18.71 -18.98 -7.03
CA HIS A 251 17.57 -18.03 -7.04
C HIS A 251 17.90 -16.56 -7.35
N ALA A 252 19.15 -16.17 -7.67
CA ALA A 252 19.41 -14.77 -8.03
C ALA A 252 18.67 -14.37 -9.30
N VAL A 253 17.73 -13.46 -9.09
CA VAL A 253 16.93 -12.82 -10.11
C VAL A 253 17.78 -11.72 -10.76
N GLU A 254 17.76 -11.66 -12.10
CA GLU A 254 18.43 -10.61 -12.89
C GLU A 254 18.07 -9.20 -12.40
N ALA A 255 16.86 -9.04 -11.85
CA ALA A 255 16.38 -7.80 -11.26
C ALA A 255 17.22 -7.28 -10.07
N TYR A 256 17.96 -8.12 -9.33
CA TYR A 256 18.73 -7.66 -8.16
C TYR A 256 20.24 -7.82 -8.31
N TYR A 257 20.69 -8.81 -9.08
CA TYR A 257 22.11 -9.13 -9.24
C TYR A 257 22.61 -8.95 -10.68
N GLY A 258 21.73 -8.60 -11.62
CA GLY A 258 22.10 -8.28 -12.99
C GLY A 258 22.93 -7.01 -13.09
N THR A 259 23.57 -6.81 -14.24
CA THR A 259 24.26 -5.56 -14.55
C THR A 259 23.23 -4.47 -14.77
N LYS A 260 23.27 -3.40 -13.97
CA LYS A 260 22.39 -2.24 -14.13
C LYS A 260 23.16 -0.94 -14.13
N GLU A 261 22.61 0.02 -14.85
CA GLU A 261 23.07 1.39 -14.89
C GLU A 261 21.86 2.30 -14.72
N TYR A 262 21.98 3.26 -13.81
CA TYR A 262 20.92 4.15 -13.38
C TYR A 262 21.22 5.64 -13.62
N ASP A 263 22.50 6.03 -13.76
CA ASP A 263 22.97 7.42 -13.78
C ASP A 263 23.47 7.94 -15.14
N GLY A 264 23.54 7.10 -16.18
CA GLY A 264 23.95 7.46 -17.53
C GLY A 264 25.46 7.59 -17.76
N ASP A 265 26.32 7.21 -16.79
CA ASP A 265 27.77 7.37 -16.88
C ASP A 265 28.53 6.20 -17.54
N ALA A 266 27.83 5.15 -17.95
CA ALA A 266 28.37 3.91 -18.54
C ALA A 266 29.30 3.08 -17.62
N ASP A 267 29.44 3.41 -16.33
CA ASP A 267 29.96 2.50 -15.29
C ASP A 267 28.78 1.85 -14.57
N PRO A 268 28.63 0.51 -14.67
CA PRO A 268 27.54 -0.18 -14.00
C PRO A 268 27.45 0.10 -12.49
N ASP A 269 26.28 0.58 -12.10
CA ASP A 269 25.86 0.83 -10.72
C ASP A 269 25.69 -0.45 -9.92
N VAL A 270 25.17 -1.49 -10.56
CA VAL A 270 24.96 -2.81 -9.96
C VAL A 270 25.60 -3.85 -10.86
N VAL A 271 26.42 -4.73 -10.27
CA VAL A 271 27.02 -5.89 -10.98
C VAL A 271 27.19 -7.03 -10.00
N GLY A 272 26.28 -8.00 -9.99
CA GLY A 272 26.34 -9.12 -9.06
C GLY A 272 26.29 -8.63 -7.60
N SER A 273 27.39 -8.83 -6.87
CA SER A 273 27.54 -8.37 -5.49
C SER A 273 27.94 -6.89 -5.38
N LYS A 274 28.21 -6.18 -6.49
CA LYS A 274 28.54 -4.74 -6.46
C LYS A 274 27.27 -3.91 -6.41
N VAL A 275 27.21 -2.94 -5.48
CA VAL A 275 26.30 -1.78 -5.55
C VAL A 275 27.15 -0.52 -5.34
N LYS A 276 27.12 0.41 -6.30
CA LYS A 276 28.06 1.54 -6.40
C LYS A 276 27.89 2.57 -5.29
N ASN A 277 26.64 2.93 -4.97
CA ASN A 277 26.33 3.99 -4.01
C ASN A 277 24.89 3.87 -3.47
N GLU A 278 24.54 4.82 -2.58
CA GLU A 278 23.24 4.87 -1.91
C GLU A 278 22.07 5.05 -2.89
N ALA A 279 22.20 5.92 -3.90
CA ALA A 279 21.15 6.14 -4.88
C ALA A 279 20.88 4.87 -5.71
N SER A 280 21.93 4.15 -6.11
CA SER A 280 21.83 2.87 -6.81
C SER A 280 21.13 1.80 -5.95
N LEU A 281 21.48 1.71 -4.67
CA LEU A 281 20.85 0.77 -3.72
C LEU A 281 19.35 1.09 -3.53
N ARG A 282 19.05 2.36 -3.25
CA ARG A 282 17.67 2.83 -3.07
C ARG A 282 16.82 2.55 -4.30
N ARG A 283 17.36 2.80 -5.50
CA ARG A 283 16.65 2.51 -6.75
C ARG A 283 16.54 1.00 -7.03
N LEU A 284 17.51 0.20 -6.63
CA LEU A 284 17.48 -1.25 -6.78
C LEU A 284 16.37 -1.90 -5.96
N PHE A 285 16.16 -1.41 -4.73
CA PHE A 285 15.18 -1.97 -3.79
C PHE A 285 13.92 -1.12 -3.59
N GLY A 286 13.76 -0.03 -4.35
CA GLY A 286 12.58 0.84 -4.29
C GLY A 286 12.43 1.63 -2.97
N ILE A 287 13.55 2.03 -2.36
CA ILE A 287 13.58 2.66 -1.03
C ILE A 287 13.60 4.19 -1.16
N PRO A 288 12.63 4.92 -0.61
CA PRO A 288 12.66 6.39 -0.65
C PRO A 288 13.60 6.98 0.39
N ASP A 289 14.02 8.23 0.16
CA ASP A 289 14.92 8.98 1.05
C ASP A 289 14.34 9.20 2.44
N GLN A 290 13.01 9.33 2.53
CA GLN A 290 12.23 9.40 3.76
C GLN A 290 11.15 8.32 3.74
N PRO A 291 10.85 7.68 4.88
CA PRO A 291 9.87 6.59 4.94
C PRO A 291 8.45 7.06 4.65
N PHE A 292 8.14 8.32 4.99
CA PHE A 292 6.84 8.94 4.80
C PHE A 292 7.00 10.40 4.38
N THR A 293 6.04 10.89 3.62
CA THR A 293 5.82 12.33 3.39
C THR A 293 5.10 12.96 4.60
N ASP A 294 5.16 14.28 4.73
CA ASP A 294 4.48 15.00 5.82
C ASP A 294 2.97 14.70 5.86
N ALA A 295 2.31 14.64 4.69
CA ALA A 295 0.89 14.32 4.60
C ALA A 295 0.57 12.88 5.05
N GLN A 296 1.46 11.92 4.76
CA GLN A 296 1.30 10.54 5.24
C GLN A 296 1.49 10.46 6.75
N LEU A 297 2.45 11.21 7.32
CA LEU A 297 2.62 11.30 8.76
C LEU A 297 1.40 11.90 9.45
N ASP A 298 0.81 12.95 8.89
CA ASP A 298 -0.41 13.56 9.42
C ASP A 298 -1.61 12.60 9.35
N ASN A 299 -1.74 11.81 8.28
CA ASN A 299 -2.76 10.77 8.18
C ASN A 299 -2.56 9.68 9.25
N LEU A 300 -1.34 9.20 9.45
CA LEU A 300 -1.01 8.19 10.47
C LEU A 300 -1.23 8.73 11.89
N ARG A 301 -0.93 10.01 12.11
CA ARG A 301 -1.24 10.72 13.37
C ARG A 301 -2.75 10.73 13.62
N ALA A 302 -3.55 11.13 12.63
CA ALA A 302 -5.01 11.16 12.76
C ALA A 302 -5.60 9.76 13.04
N MET A 303 -5.10 8.71 12.38
CA MET A 303 -5.50 7.32 12.66
C MET A 303 -5.19 6.90 14.11
N ALA A 304 -4.00 7.26 14.62
CA ALA A 304 -3.62 6.97 15.99
C ALA A 304 -4.42 7.79 17.01
N GLU A 305 -4.78 9.04 16.70
CA GLU A 305 -5.67 9.86 17.54
C GLU A 305 -7.08 9.27 17.62
N GLU A 306 -7.64 8.81 16.50
CA GLU A 306 -8.96 8.17 16.44
C GLU A 306 -9.03 6.89 17.26
N THR A 307 -7.94 6.11 17.27
CA THR A 307 -7.84 4.84 18.00
C THR A 307 -7.30 4.99 19.43
N GLY A 308 -6.91 6.20 19.84
CA GLY A 308 -6.39 6.49 21.18
C GLY A 308 -4.96 5.98 21.43
N THR A 309 -4.20 5.73 20.37
CA THR A 309 -2.81 5.22 20.38
C THR A 309 -1.79 6.23 19.88
N TYR A 310 -2.16 7.52 19.91
CA TYR A 310 -1.24 8.63 19.76
C TYR A 310 -0.61 8.98 21.11
N PHE A 311 0.73 9.02 21.15
CA PHE A 311 1.50 9.33 22.34
C PHE A 311 2.45 10.49 22.06
N ASP A 312 2.31 11.56 22.84
CA ASP A 312 3.28 12.66 22.88
C ASP A 312 4.45 12.36 23.84
N ARG A 313 4.52 11.14 24.40
CA ARG A 313 5.45 10.68 25.42
C ARG A 313 5.95 9.28 25.10
N ALA A 314 7.18 8.94 25.45
CA ALA A 314 7.72 7.62 25.12
C ALA A 314 7.19 6.49 26.01
N GLY A 315 6.78 6.81 27.24
CA GLY A 315 6.25 5.84 28.19
C GLY A 315 4.75 5.67 28.04
N TYR A 316 4.29 4.42 28.00
CA TYR A 316 2.89 4.01 27.95
C TYR A 316 2.68 2.81 28.89
N THR A 317 1.43 2.44 29.13
CA THR A 317 1.04 1.23 29.88
C THR A 317 0.48 0.18 28.92
N PRO A 318 0.58 -1.13 29.22
CA PRO A 318 0.08 -2.18 28.33
C PRO A 318 -1.41 -2.07 27.95
N SER A 319 -2.22 -1.35 28.75
CA SER A 319 -3.64 -1.12 28.45
C SER A 319 -3.90 0.03 27.47
N GLU A 320 -2.92 0.91 27.26
CA GLU A 320 -3.03 2.04 26.33
C GLU A 320 -2.80 1.63 24.88
N ILE A 321 -2.14 0.49 24.64
CA ILE A 321 -2.03 -0.11 23.31
C ILE A 321 -2.92 -1.36 23.32
N PRO A 322 -4.11 -1.33 22.68
CA PRO A 322 -5.00 -2.47 22.68
C PRO A 322 -4.35 -3.67 21.99
N ALA A 323 -4.63 -4.87 22.51
CA ALA A 323 -4.30 -6.11 21.84
C ALA A 323 -5.16 -6.26 20.57
N ARG A 324 -4.65 -7.01 19.59
CA ARG A 324 -5.39 -7.31 18.36
C ARG A 324 -6.74 -7.97 18.68
N SER A 325 -7.81 -7.50 18.03
CA SER A 325 -9.12 -8.14 18.04
C SER A 325 -9.62 -8.38 16.61
N ASP A 326 -10.68 -9.16 16.43
CA ASP A 326 -11.32 -9.32 15.12
C ASP A 326 -12.02 -8.03 14.67
N ASP A 327 -12.46 -7.18 15.61
CA ASP A 327 -13.07 -5.88 15.32
C ASP A 327 -12.02 -4.80 14.97
N GLN A 328 -10.80 -4.96 15.48
CA GLN A 328 -9.64 -4.08 15.23
C GLN A 328 -8.41 -4.93 14.92
N PRO A 329 -8.36 -5.53 13.71
CA PRO A 329 -7.23 -6.39 13.32
C PRO A 329 -5.97 -5.57 13.01
N HIS A 330 -6.12 -4.27 12.72
CA HIS A 330 -5.01 -3.37 12.42
C HIS A 330 -4.94 -2.24 13.43
N LEU A 331 -3.71 -1.81 13.73
CA LEU A 331 -3.47 -0.70 14.64
C LEU A 331 -2.26 0.11 14.19
N VAL A 332 -2.41 1.44 14.23
CA VAL A 332 -1.30 2.39 14.12
C VAL A 332 -1.00 2.89 15.52
N VAL A 333 0.24 2.76 15.97
CA VAL A 333 0.73 3.33 17.22
C VAL A 333 1.72 4.42 16.86
N PHE A 334 1.45 5.65 17.28
CA PHE A 334 2.23 6.82 16.89
C PHE A 334 2.85 7.49 18.09
N PHE A 335 4.18 7.58 18.12
CA PHE A 335 4.94 8.31 19.13
C PHE A 335 5.52 9.59 18.53
N ASP A 336 5.05 10.73 19.01
CA ASP A 336 5.52 12.06 18.62
C ASP A 336 6.38 12.64 19.74
N LEU A 337 7.69 12.41 19.64
CA LEU A 337 8.67 12.75 20.66
C LEU A 337 9.55 13.92 20.23
N GLU A 338 9.19 14.59 19.13
CA GLU A 338 9.89 15.78 18.69
C GLU A 338 9.83 16.87 19.78
N GLY A 339 10.95 17.57 19.99
CA GLY A 339 11.07 18.57 21.06
C GLY A 339 11.15 18.03 22.50
N ARG A 340 10.97 16.73 22.75
CA ARG A 340 11.12 16.15 24.11
C ARG A 340 12.56 16.18 24.63
N PRO A 341 12.80 16.07 25.95
CA PRO A 341 14.14 15.85 26.50
C PRO A 341 14.74 14.53 26.00
N ALA A 342 16.07 14.46 25.81
CA ALA A 342 16.75 13.27 25.29
C ALA A 342 16.49 11.99 26.13
N ASN A 343 16.33 12.13 27.45
CA ASN A 343 16.03 11.03 28.36
C ASN A 343 14.56 10.56 28.32
N GLU A 344 13.70 11.21 27.54
CA GLU A 344 12.27 10.92 27.40
C GLU A 344 11.89 10.52 25.96
N ARG A 345 12.88 10.22 25.12
CA ARG A 345 12.72 9.89 23.70
C ARG A 345 12.85 8.40 23.39
N LEU A 346 13.01 7.57 24.41
CA LEU A 346 13.17 6.13 24.23
C LEU A 346 11.85 5.39 24.46
N VAL A 347 11.29 4.86 23.38
CA VAL A 347 10.13 3.97 23.41
C VAL A 347 10.61 2.54 23.70
N ASP A 348 10.12 1.94 24.78
CA ASP A 348 10.39 0.53 25.11
C ASP A 348 9.20 -0.32 24.65
N LEU A 349 9.40 -1.20 23.67
CA LEU A 349 8.31 -2.00 23.08
C LEU A 349 7.98 -3.28 23.86
N LYS A 350 8.62 -3.52 25.02
CA LYS A 350 8.36 -4.72 25.84
C LYS A 350 6.92 -4.90 26.32
N ASP A 351 6.18 -3.79 26.38
CA ASP A 351 4.83 -3.70 26.95
C ASP A 351 3.74 -3.72 25.85
N VAL A 352 4.13 -3.87 24.57
CA VAL A 352 3.21 -4.11 23.45
C VAL A 352 2.81 -5.58 23.45
N ASN A 353 1.60 -5.87 23.95
CA ASN A 353 1.11 -7.23 24.15
C ASN A 353 -0.02 -7.58 23.16
N GLY A 354 -0.19 -8.87 22.86
CA GLY A 354 -1.34 -9.35 22.08
C GLY A 354 -1.22 -9.16 20.57
N TRP A 355 -0.02 -8.83 20.08
CA TRP A 355 0.33 -8.73 18.67
C TRP A 355 1.23 -9.88 18.20
N ALA A 356 1.29 -10.96 18.99
CA ALA A 356 1.95 -12.20 18.60
C ALA A 356 1.07 -12.97 17.61
N ARG A 357 1.69 -13.60 16.60
CA ARG A 357 0.95 -14.49 15.73
C ARG A 357 0.55 -15.78 16.48
N PRO A 358 -0.72 -16.21 16.45
CA PRO A 358 -1.11 -17.51 16.95
C PRO A 358 -0.42 -18.63 16.14
N ALA A 359 -0.09 -19.75 16.78
CA ALA A 359 0.56 -20.91 16.15
C ALA A 359 -0.34 -21.69 15.16
N SER A 360 -1.33 -21.04 14.56
CA SER A 360 -2.27 -21.61 13.60
C SER A 360 -1.70 -21.56 12.18
N PRO A 361 -2.01 -22.55 11.32
CA PRO A 361 -1.67 -22.49 9.90
C PRO A 361 -2.45 -21.43 9.11
N ALA A 362 -3.50 -20.83 9.70
CA ALA A 362 -4.21 -19.71 9.08
C ALA A 362 -3.39 -18.42 9.22
N CYS A 363 -3.41 -17.55 8.20
CA CYS A 363 -2.88 -16.19 8.28
C CYS A 363 -3.95 -15.28 8.91
N PRO A 364 -3.94 -15.02 10.23
CA PRO A 364 -4.92 -14.12 10.81
C PRO A 364 -4.67 -12.71 10.26
N GLU A 365 -5.77 -12.01 9.97
CA GLU A 365 -5.72 -10.60 9.65
C GLU A 365 -5.21 -9.83 10.87
N GLN A 366 -3.96 -9.36 10.76
CA GLN A 366 -3.30 -8.59 11.79
C GLN A 366 -2.25 -7.67 11.17
N SER A 367 -2.24 -6.41 11.58
CA SER A 367 -1.13 -5.52 11.23
C SER A 367 -0.90 -4.45 12.29
N LEU A 368 0.29 -4.43 12.87
CA LEU A 368 0.74 -3.34 13.74
C LEU A 368 1.72 -2.46 12.98
N LEU A 369 1.46 -1.16 12.95
CA LEU A 369 2.42 -0.16 12.48
C LEU A 369 2.81 0.72 13.66
N VAL A 370 4.09 0.69 14.04
CA VAL A 370 4.66 1.55 15.07
C VAL A 370 5.47 2.65 14.39
N VAL A 371 5.04 3.90 14.52
CA VAL A 371 5.74 5.06 14.00
C VAL A 371 6.32 5.87 15.16
N VAL A 372 7.60 6.18 15.10
CA VAL A 372 8.28 7.00 16.10
C VAL A 372 8.95 8.19 15.42
N VAL A 373 8.52 9.38 15.80
CA VAL A 373 9.09 10.66 15.38
C VAL A 373 9.86 11.27 16.54
N GLY A 374 11.08 11.73 16.27
CA GLY A 374 11.93 12.42 17.22
C GLY A 374 12.58 11.55 18.30
N GLY A 375 12.53 10.22 18.20
CA GLY A 375 13.02 9.31 19.25
C GLY A 375 13.64 8.00 18.77
N ASP A 376 13.92 7.15 19.75
CA ASP A 376 14.58 5.86 19.60
C ASP A 376 13.68 4.73 20.09
N VAL A 377 13.96 3.51 19.64
CA VAL A 377 13.19 2.31 20.00
C VAL A 377 14.09 1.27 20.63
N ARG A 378 13.63 0.73 21.75
CA ARG A 378 14.16 -0.48 22.35
C ARG A 378 13.28 -1.68 22.01
N LEU A 379 13.88 -2.65 21.31
CA LEU A 379 13.32 -3.99 21.16
C LEU A 379 13.70 -4.80 22.42
N ASN A 380 12.76 -5.00 23.34
CA ASN A 380 13.00 -5.79 24.54
C ASN A 380 11.97 -6.92 24.64
N GLY A 381 12.49 -8.14 24.73
CA GLY A 381 11.82 -9.34 24.29
C GLY A 381 11.61 -10.39 25.36
N ASN A 382 10.33 -10.67 25.61
CA ASN A 382 9.78 -12.00 25.90
C ASN A 382 8.47 -12.22 25.11
N GLN A 383 8.18 -11.37 24.13
CA GLN A 383 6.94 -11.39 23.39
C GLN A 383 7.25 -11.37 21.90
N ALA A 384 6.62 -12.29 21.18
CA ALA A 384 6.58 -12.25 19.73
C ALA A 384 5.67 -11.11 19.30
N MET A 385 6.06 -10.37 18.26
CA MET A 385 5.28 -9.27 17.73
C MET A 385 5.26 -9.33 16.21
N VAL A 386 4.10 -9.06 15.61
CA VAL A 386 3.92 -8.92 14.16
C VAL A 386 3.76 -7.43 13.84
N ALA A 387 4.82 -6.76 13.38
CA ALA A 387 4.79 -5.30 13.22
C ALA A 387 5.71 -4.75 12.13
N ASN A 388 5.33 -3.60 11.57
CA ASN A 388 6.22 -2.68 10.87
C ASN A 388 6.67 -1.61 11.86
N ILE A 389 7.98 -1.43 12.03
CA ILE A 389 8.55 -0.43 12.96
C ILE A 389 9.26 0.63 12.13
N VAL A 390 8.81 1.88 12.21
CA VAL A 390 9.32 2.98 11.41
C VAL A 390 9.76 4.14 12.30
N LEU A 391 11.05 4.43 12.29
CA LEU A 391 11.62 5.59 12.92
C LEU A 391 11.96 6.59 11.82
N THR A 392 11.35 7.77 11.87
CA THR A 392 11.48 8.78 10.79
C THR A 392 12.67 9.72 10.99
N SER A 393 13.25 9.73 12.19
CA SER A 393 14.26 10.70 12.57
C SER A 393 15.66 10.30 12.14
N PRO A 394 16.45 11.25 11.61
CA PRO A 394 17.87 11.02 11.41
C PRO A 394 18.63 11.05 12.74
N ALA A 395 19.90 10.63 12.71
CA ALA A 395 20.85 10.84 13.80
C ALA A 395 20.77 12.30 14.35
N PRO A 396 20.80 12.50 15.68
CA PRO A 396 21.18 11.54 16.73
C PRO A 396 20.02 10.71 17.30
N TYR A 397 18.89 10.62 16.59
CA TYR A 397 17.76 9.75 16.93
C TYR A 397 17.53 8.74 15.80
N GLY A 398 16.44 7.99 15.88
CA GLY A 398 16.15 6.96 14.88
C GLY A 398 16.92 5.67 15.12
N HIS A 399 17.37 5.44 16.35
CA HIS A 399 18.13 4.26 16.71
C HIS A 399 17.19 3.16 17.20
N VAL A 400 17.24 2.01 16.54
CA VAL A 400 16.66 0.77 17.06
C VAL A 400 17.79 0.02 17.75
N PHE A 401 17.67 -0.19 19.05
CA PHE A 401 18.62 -0.99 19.80
C PHE A 401 17.93 -2.09 20.56
N LYS A 402 18.63 -3.22 20.64
CA LYS A 402 18.19 -4.33 21.46
C LYS A 402 18.61 -4.12 22.92
N ALA A 403 17.73 -4.45 23.86
CA ALA A 403 18.09 -4.61 25.27
C ALA A 403 17.91 -6.08 25.72
N ASN A 404 18.47 -6.42 26.89
CA ASN A 404 18.50 -7.79 27.45
C ASN A 404 17.19 -8.57 27.27
N GLY A 405 17.26 -9.79 26.70
CA GLY A 405 16.10 -10.65 26.36
C GLY A 405 16.26 -11.29 24.98
N THR A 406 15.27 -12.05 24.52
CA THR A 406 15.18 -12.52 23.12
C THR A 406 14.00 -11.79 22.47
N ALA A 407 14.29 -10.86 21.56
CA ALA A 407 13.26 -10.18 20.78
C ALA A 407 12.89 -11.06 19.57
N ASP A 408 11.60 -11.27 19.37
CA ASP A 408 11.02 -12.06 18.27
C ASP A 408 10.05 -11.17 17.48
N LEU A 409 10.43 -10.84 16.26
CA LEU A 409 9.70 -9.93 15.37
C LEU A 409 9.37 -10.64 14.06
N ILE A 410 8.09 -10.63 13.69
CA ILE A 410 7.67 -10.91 12.31
C ILE A 410 7.31 -9.58 11.66
N GLY A 411 8.15 -9.09 10.75
CA GLY A 411 7.91 -7.84 10.04
C GLY A 411 9.17 -7.04 9.79
N THR A 412 9.01 -5.74 9.57
CA THR A 412 10.04 -4.89 8.96
C THR A 412 10.49 -3.78 9.90
N ILE A 413 11.69 -3.24 9.66
CA ILE A 413 12.24 -2.13 10.42
C ILE A 413 12.76 -1.08 9.45
N TYR A 414 12.39 0.19 9.65
CA TYR A 414 13.02 1.34 9.01
C TYR A 414 13.59 2.26 10.08
N ALA A 415 14.90 2.52 10.04
CA ALA A 415 15.57 3.31 11.06
C ALA A 415 16.80 4.06 10.52
N ASP A 416 17.37 4.96 11.32
CA ASP A 416 18.70 5.53 11.06
C ASP A 416 19.79 4.49 11.34
N SER A 417 19.71 3.82 12.48
CA SER A 417 20.61 2.72 12.82
C SER A 417 19.87 1.56 13.47
N VAL A 418 20.33 0.34 13.22
CA VAL A 418 19.83 -0.87 13.88
C VAL A 418 20.99 -1.58 14.57
N ASP A 419 20.91 -1.75 15.89
CA ASP A 419 21.84 -2.55 16.69
C ASP A 419 21.20 -3.91 17.00
N LEU A 420 21.69 -4.95 16.32
CA LEU A 420 21.29 -6.35 16.47
C LEU A 420 22.22 -7.10 17.45
N THR A 421 22.93 -6.40 18.33
CA THR A 421 23.78 -7.05 19.34
C THR A 421 22.95 -7.90 20.31
N GLY A 422 23.33 -9.16 20.48
CA GLY A 422 22.64 -10.16 21.31
C GLY A 422 21.75 -11.12 20.49
N THR A 423 20.88 -11.90 21.15
CA THR A 423 19.94 -12.84 20.50
C THR A 423 18.65 -12.16 20.02
N VAL A 424 18.47 -11.98 18.72
CA VAL A 424 17.24 -11.42 18.15
C VAL A 424 16.83 -12.29 16.98
N ASP A 425 15.55 -12.63 16.89
CA ASP A 425 14.98 -13.38 15.80
C ASP A 425 14.02 -12.46 15.05
N ILE A 426 14.38 -12.10 13.82
CA ILE A 426 13.54 -11.30 12.92
C ILE A 426 13.19 -12.17 11.73
N SER A 427 11.94 -12.14 11.30
CA SER A 427 11.53 -12.85 10.10
C SER A 427 10.46 -12.12 9.33
N LEU A 428 10.36 -12.46 8.04
CA LEU A 428 9.25 -12.02 7.19
C LEU A 428 8.57 -13.25 6.60
N ASP A 429 7.27 -13.15 6.37
CA ASP A 429 6.49 -14.25 5.81
C ASP A 429 5.30 -13.82 4.96
N ASP A 430 4.77 -14.78 4.21
CA ASP A 430 3.69 -14.53 3.25
C ASP A 430 2.43 -13.97 3.92
N CYS A 431 2.12 -14.41 5.15
CA CYS A 431 0.98 -13.87 5.89
C CYS A 431 1.21 -12.40 6.27
N PHE A 432 2.45 -11.98 6.57
CA PHE A 432 2.75 -10.58 6.83
C PHE A 432 2.54 -9.73 5.57
N LEU A 433 3.01 -10.21 4.43
CA LEU A 433 2.82 -9.53 3.14
C LEU A 433 1.34 -9.45 2.71
N GLN A 434 0.54 -10.43 3.09
CA GLN A 434 -0.91 -10.42 2.89
C GLN A 434 -1.65 -9.42 3.78
N ASN A 435 -1.06 -9.07 4.93
CA ASN A 435 -1.69 -8.23 5.97
C ASN A 435 -0.84 -6.99 6.26
N LEU A 436 -0.33 -6.33 5.22
CA LEU A 436 0.37 -5.06 5.39
C LEU A 436 -0.56 -4.02 6.00
N SER A 437 0.01 -3.12 6.79
CA SER A 437 -0.79 -2.15 7.53
C SER A 437 -1.55 -1.28 6.53
N PRO A 438 -2.87 -1.08 6.71
CA PRO A 438 -3.65 -0.22 5.83
C PRO A 438 -3.11 1.22 5.77
N GLY A 439 -2.48 1.69 6.85
CA GLY A 439 -1.77 2.98 6.89
C GLY A 439 -0.57 3.06 5.96
N LEU A 440 -0.03 1.92 5.51
CA LEU A 440 1.02 1.84 4.49
C LEU A 440 0.45 1.77 3.07
N ILE A 441 -0.80 1.31 2.91
CA ILE A 441 -1.47 1.13 1.61
C ILE A 441 -1.86 2.48 0.97
N ASP A 442 -2.06 3.54 1.76
CA ASP A 442 -2.35 4.89 1.25
C ASP A 442 -1.22 5.46 0.37
N THR A 443 -0.04 4.84 0.42
CA THR A 443 1.11 5.20 -0.44
C THR A 443 1.07 4.55 -1.82
N THR A 444 0.28 3.48 -2.01
CA THR A 444 0.31 2.64 -3.22
C THR A 444 -1.05 2.40 -3.87
N LEU A 445 -2.14 2.86 -3.25
CA LEU A 445 -3.48 2.76 -3.81
C LEU A 445 -3.60 3.70 -5.02
N VAL A 446 -3.63 3.12 -6.22
CA VAL A 446 -3.87 3.84 -7.46
C VAL A 446 -5.17 3.34 -8.08
N THR A 447 -6.09 4.26 -8.36
CA THR A 447 -7.27 3.99 -9.19
C THR A 447 -6.91 4.27 -10.66
N SER A 448 -6.92 3.23 -11.48
CA SER A 448 -6.67 3.26 -12.92
C SER A 448 -7.89 2.80 -13.70
N ASP A 449 -7.86 3.03 -15.02
CA ASP A 449 -8.79 2.45 -16.00
C ASP A 449 -10.27 2.59 -15.64
N TYR A 450 -10.65 3.81 -15.26
CA TYR A 450 -12.03 4.18 -15.02
C TYR A 450 -12.85 4.04 -16.31
N ARG A 451 -13.78 3.08 -16.33
CA ARG A 451 -14.66 2.81 -17.46
C ARG A 451 -16.11 2.80 -17.02
N GLU A 452 -16.93 3.60 -17.70
CA GLU A 452 -18.38 3.46 -17.64
C GLU A 452 -18.79 2.31 -18.56
N VAL A 453 -19.44 1.28 -18.00
CA VAL A 453 -19.90 0.13 -18.77
C VAL A 453 -21.28 0.46 -19.36
N ASP A 454 -21.31 0.80 -20.65
CA ASP A 454 -22.58 1.00 -21.35
C ASP A 454 -23.24 -0.36 -21.64
N ARG A 455 -24.58 -0.38 -21.59
CA ARG A 455 -25.41 -1.59 -21.47
C ARG A 455 -25.40 -2.50 -22.72
N THR A 456 -24.59 -2.21 -23.74
CA THR A 456 -24.56 -2.93 -25.02
C THR A 456 -23.58 -4.10 -25.10
N ASP A 457 -22.69 -4.28 -24.12
CA ASP A 457 -21.63 -5.30 -24.17
C ASP A 457 -21.76 -6.39 -23.08
N ARG A 458 -22.99 -6.86 -22.79
CA ARG A 458 -23.18 -8.19 -22.16
C ARG A 458 -23.77 -9.14 -23.21
N PRO A 459 -23.13 -10.31 -23.49
CA PRO A 459 -23.63 -11.28 -24.46
C PRO A 459 -25.00 -11.86 -24.11
#